data_AF-A0A820LN36-F1
#
_entry.id   AF-A0A820LN36-F1
#
_cell.length_a   1.000
_cell.length_b   1.000
_cell.length_c   1.000
_cell.angle_alpha   90.00
_cell.angle_beta   90.00
_cell.angle_gamma   90.00
#
_symmetry.space_group_name_H-M   'P 1'
#
loop_
_entity.id
_entity.type
_entity.pdbx_description
1 polymer ?
#
loop_
_entity_poly.entity_id
_entity_poly.type
_entity_poly.pdbx_seq_one_letter_code
_entity_poly.pdbx_strand_id
1 'polypeptide(L)'
;MTLLKCYLSHYTNRLIRQIRYKEACVHVKLVRQHRRHLLSKQQIVDAYPQIIVDVPKISLNRIQLDYLSKSGKLQKGNYILRETDKSGIFHIGNSVDYEKKAEAYRQKTGAYIELDSNPLWSVFDKVILFLNDLRSKKYILSWQLDKMMPKRDTVQLAYLYFIPKPHKAGTPLRPIVSSMSMPTTGISKFLDKLIRPIFDKHARSTTIIDGVDLIHRLEAYTTNGHLIPKTYLCTFDITDLYTMLPQEESLDILIEFLLQYGYQKVQNIP
;
A
#
# COMPACT_ATOMS: atom_id res chain seq x y z
N MET A 1 27.31 31.19 -3.43
CA MET A 1 27.53 29.74 -3.16
C MET A 1 27.32 29.33 -1.70
N THR A 2 27.89 30.03 -0.71
CA THR A 2 27.92 29.59 0.70
C THR A 2 26.54 29.39 1.33
N LEU A 3 25.61 30.33 1.13
CA LEU A 3 24.23 30.24 1.64
C LEU A 3 23.45 29.03 1.09
N LEU A 4 23.57 28.74 -0.20
CA LEU A 4 22.92 27.57 -0.80
C LEU A 4 23.54 26.25 -0.29
N LYS A 5 24.87 26.19 -0.10
CA LYS A 5 25.52 25.05 0.56
C LYS A 5 25.03 24.85 1.99
N CYS A 6 24.85 25.91 2.78
CA CYS A 6 24.27 25.80 4.12
C CYS A 6 22.80 25.38 4.10
N TYR A 7 21.98 25.92 3.19
CA TYR A 7 20.56 25.58 3.08
C TYR A 7 20.36 24.14 2.61
N LEU A 8 21.01 23.75 1.51
CA LEU A 8 21.00 22.36 1.03
C LEU A 8 21.59 21.43 2.08
N SER A 9 22.72 21.74 2.73
CA SER A 9 23.29 20.91 3.80
C SER A 9 22.34 20.75 4.99
N HIS A 10 21.62 21.79 5.41
CA HIS A 10 20.64 21.70 6.49
C HIS A 10 19.47 20.78 6.12
N TYR A 11 18.92 20.93 4.92
CA TYR A 11 17.79 20.11 4.46
C TYR A 11 18.19 18.69 4.04
N THR A 12 19.32 18.48 3.38
CA THR A 12 19.83 17.13 3.05
C THR A 12 20.24 16.38 4.31
N ASN A 13 20.87 17.01 5.32
CA ASN A 13 21.11 16.33 6.60
C ASN A 13 19.80 15.97 7.31
N ARG A 14 18.75 16.78 7.19
CA ARG A 14 17.43 16.47 7.75
C ARG A 14 16.73 15.34 6.99
N LEU A 15 16.84 15.30 5.67
CA LEU A 15 16.29 14.26 4.80
C LEU A 15 17.05 12.93 4.92
N ILE A 16 18.39 12.97 4.89
CA ILE A 16 19.27 11.80 5.06
C ILE A 16 19.12 11.21 6.47
N ARG A 17 18.91 12.02 7.52
CA ARG A 17 18.55 11.49 8.85
C ARG A 17 17.18 10.81 8.85
N GLN A 18 16.19 11.31 8.10
CA GLN A 18 14.88 10.65 7.96
C GLN A 18 14.95 9.35 7.13
N ILE A 19 15.82 9.28 6.12
CA ILE A 19 16.04 8.09 5.29
C ILE A 19 16.82 7.02 6.08
N ARG A 20 17.96 7.37 6.70
CA ARG A 20 18.76 6.43 7.52
C ARG A 20 18.03 5.91 8.75
N TYR A 21 17.03 6.61 9.27
CA TYR A 21 16.17 6.11 10.35
C TYR A 21 15.15 5.06 9.87
N LYS A 22 14.95 4.88 8.55
CA LYS A 22 14.08 3.84 7.97
C LYS A 22 14.80 2.60 7.46
N GLU A 23 16.11 2.65 7.25
CA GLU A 23 16.89 1.51 6.73
C GLU A 23 17.56 0.66 7.82
N ALA A 24 17.41 1.03 9.10
CA ALA A 24 18.03 0.35 10.24
C ALA A 24 17.02 -0.31 11.19
N CYS A 25 16.27 -1.31 10.70
CA CYS A 25 15.55 -2.29 11.54
C CYS A 25 15.45 -3.68 10.89
N VAL A 26 16.61 -4.35 10.83
CA VAL A 26 16.84 -5.80 11.00
C VAL A 26 15.84 -6.78 10.36
N HIS A 27 16.30 -7.46 9.30
CA HIS A 27 15.78 -8.78 8.92
C HIS A 27 15.99 -9.82 10.04
N VAL A 28 14.98 -10.63 10.33
CA VAL A 28 15.16 -11.93 10.99
C VAL A 28 14.56 -13.04 10.11
N LYS A 29 15.43 -13.78 9.42
CA LYS A 29 15.12 -15.13 8.91
C LYS A 29 15.29 -16.13 10.06
N LEU A 30 14.30 -16.96 10.34
CA LEU A 30 14.48 -18.22 11.10
C LEU A 30 13.55 -19.31 10.54
N VAL A 31 14.06 -20.54 10.41
CA VAL A 31 13.40 -21.69 9.76
C VAL A 31 13.75 -23.00 10.47
N ARG A 32 12.73 -23.80 10.88
CA ARG A 32 12.74 -25.24 11.28
C ARG A 32 13.57 -25.63 12.56
N GLN A 33 13.35 -26.76 13.27
CA GLN A 33 12.44 -27.94 13.18
C GLN A 33 12.23 -28.63 14.57
N HIS A 34 11.19 -29.47 14.73
CA HIS A 34 10.86 -30.55 15.74
C HIS A 34 11.70 -30.79 17.03
N ARG A 35 11.17 -31.35 18.16
CA ARG A 35 10.30 -32.56 18.31
C ARG A 35 9.70 -32.74 19.73
N ARG A 36 8.47 -33.30 19.82
CA ARG A 36 7.81 -34.10 20.91
C ARG A 36 8.09 -33.87 22.42
N HIS A 37 7.02 -33.77 23.23
CA HIS A 37 6.54 -34.86 24.10
C HIS A 37 5.05 -34.70 24.50
N LEU A 38 4.38 -35.78 24.93
CA LEU A 38 2.93 -35.88 25.22
C LEU A 38 2.58 -35.60 26.69
N LEU A 39 1.32 -35.18 26.94
CA LEU A 39 0.38 -35.48 28.07
C LEU A 39 -0.74 -34.40 28.03
N SER A 40 -2.03 -34.59 28.31
CA SER A 40 -2.95 -35.75 28.27
C SER A 40 -4.40 -35.20 28.06
N LYS A 41 -5.40 -36.06 27.79
CA LYS A 41 -6.75 -35.67 27.30
C LYS A 41 -7.61 -34.86 28.29
N GLN A 42 -8.33 -33.84 27.79
CA GLN A 42 -9.75 -33.58 28.13
C GLN A 42 -10.46 -32.77 27.02
N GLN A 43 -11.80 -32.81 26.98
CA GLN A 43 -12.67 -32.36 25.86
C GLN A 43 -13.25 -30.94 26.07
N ILE A 44 -14.20 -30.53 25.20
CA ILE A 44 -15.02 -29.29 25.16
C ILE A 44 -14.36 -28.19 24.30
N VAL A 45 -14.74 -27.99 23.03
CA VAL A 45 -15.99 -27.44 22.43
C VAL A 45 -16.00 -25.89 22.36
N ASP A 46 -16.03 -25.42 21.10
CA ASP A 46 -16.50 -24.16 20.51
C ASP A 46 -16.18 -22.75 21.05
N ALA A 47 -15.96 -21.88 20.05
CA ALA A 47 -16.06 -20.42 19.97
C ALA A 47 -16.18 -19.58 21.25
N TYR A 48 -15.19 -18.70 21.46
CA TYR A 48 -15.38 -17.45 22.24
C TYR A 48 -14.79 -16.22 21.52
N PRO A 49 -15.43 -15.04 21.64
CA PRO A 49 -15.01 -13.81 20.99
C PRO A 49 -13.76 -13.22 21.64
N GLN A 50 -12.91 -12.56 20.87
CA GLN A 50 -11.71 -11.91 21.39
C GLN A 50 -12.06 -10.61 22.13
N ILE A 51 -12.32 -10.74 23.43
CA ILE A 51 -12.30 -9.62 24.37
C ILE A 51 -10.84 -9.21 24.58
N ILE A 52 -10.44 -8.07 24.02
CA ILE A 52 -9.13 -7.47 24.26
C ILE A 52 -9.14 -6.81 25.64
N VAL A 53 -8.17 -7.15 26.50
CA VAL A 53 -7.96 -6.49 27.79
C VAL A 53 -6.62 -5.77 27.79
N ASP A 54 -6.74 -4.45 27.87
CA ASP A 54 -5.83 -3.40 28.34
C ASP A 54 -4.37 -3.25 27.85
N VAL A 55 -4.01 -1.96 27.73
CA VAL A 55 -2.79 -1.38 27.14
C VAL A 55 -2.49 -0.05 27.92
N PRO A 56 -1.66 0.97 27.56
CA PRO A 56 -0.38 1.10 26.83
C PRO A 56 0.85 1.23 27.77
N LYS A 57 2.11 1.06 27.33
CA LYS A 57 2.88 1.84 26.33
C LYS A 57 4.18 1.11 25.94
N ILE A 58 4.88 1.57 24.88
CA ILE A 58 6.13 1.01 24.27
C ILE A 58 5.81 0.06 23.10
N SER A 59 6.80 -0.38 22.31
CA SER A 59 6.69 -1.56 21.45
C SER A 59 6.40 -2.78 22.30
N LEU A 60 5.12 -3.09 22.54
CA LEU A 60 4.72 -4.09 23.51
C LEU A 60 5.04 -5.50 23.01
N ASN A 61 6.07 -6.12 23.60
CA ASN A 61 6.16 -7.57 23.57
C ASN A 61 5.05 -8.20 24.45
N ARG A 62 4.88 -9.52 24.37
CA ARG A 62 3.77 -10.23 25.03
C ARG A 62 3.67 -10.01 26.55
N ILE A 63 4.82 -9.83 27.22
CA ILE A 63 4.92 -9.55 28.68
C ILE A 63 4.38 -8.15 29.01
N GLN A 64 4.59 -7.23 28.07
CA GLN A 64 4.31 -5.83 28.19
C GLN A 64 2.81 -5.54 28.01
N LEU A 65 2.12 -6.31 27.16
CA LEU A 65 0.65 -6.33 27.07
C LEU A 65 0.02 -6.97 28.32
N ASP A 66 0.61 -8.05 28.83
CA ASP A 66 0.20 -8.73 30.07
C ASP A 66 0.32 -7.83 31.33
N TYR A 67 1.33 -6.95 31.39
CA TYR A 67 1.44 -5.93 32.44
C TYR A 67 0.26 -4.94 32.45
N LEU A 68 -0.42 -4.76 31.33
CA LEU A 68 -1.42 -3.71 31.15
C LEU A 68 -2.83 -4.21 31.43
N SER A 69 -3.13 -5.45 31.06
CA SER A 69 -4.26 -6.22 31.62
C SER A 69 -4.18 -6.37 33.14
N LYS A 70 -2.97 -6.41 33.71
CA LYS A 70 -2.75 -6.54 35.16
C LYS A 70 -2.71 -5.22 35.93
N SER A 71 -2.62 -4.06 35.26
CA SER A 71 -2.49 -2.75 35.93
C SER A 71 -3.72 -1.84 35.85
N GLY A 72 -4.81 -2.28 35.20
CA GLY A 72 -6.14 -1.66 35.28
C GLY A 72 -6.23 -0.22 34.75
N LYS A 73 -5.44 0.11 33.72
CA LYS A 73 -5.35 1.47 33.15
C LYS A 73 -6.07 1.68 31.83
N LEU A 74 -6.52 0.62 31.16
CA LEU A 74 -7.63 0.74 30.23
C LEU A 74 -8.92 0.38 30.99
N GLN A 75 -10.05 0.86 30.49
CA GLN A 75 -11.35 0.47 31.02
C GLN A 75 -11.94 -0.58 30.10
N LYS A 76 -12.79 -1.46 30.64
CA LYS A 76 -13.52 -2.44 29.83
C LYS A 76 -14.27 -1.74 28.69
N GLY A 77 -13.87 -2.00 27.45
CA GLY A 77 -14.41 -1.32 26.26
C GLY A 77 -13.91 -1.93 24.96
N ASN A 78 -14.50 -1.51 23.84
CA ASN A 78 -14.17 -2.04 22.52
C ASN A 78 -13.09 -1.18 21.85
N TYR A 79 -11.91 -1.77 21.67
CA TYR A 79 -10.74 -1.10 21.09
C TYR A 79 -10.29 -1.75 19.79
N ILE A 80 -9.74 -0.94 18.89
CA ILE A 80 -9.15 -1.39 17.62
C ILE A 80 -7.65 -1.09 17.64
N LEU A 81 -6.85 -2.14 17.42
CA LEU A 81 -5.40 -2.09 17.23
C LEU A 81 -5.08 -2.07 15.72
N ARG A 82 -4.38 -1.04 15.23
CA ARG A 82 -3.94 -0.94 13.82
C ARG A 82 -2.53 -0.39 13.72
N GLU A 83 -1.80 -0.79 12.69
CA GLU A 83 -0.57 -0.12 12.29
C GLU A 83 -0.87 1.31 11.80
N THR A 84 0.07 2.23 12.04
CA THR A 84 -0.06 3.65 11.72
C THR A 84 0.54 4.02 10.37
N ASP A 85 -0.06 5.01 9.73
CA ASP A 85 0.49 5.61 8.51
C ASP A 85 1.88 6.25 8.75
N LYS A 86 2.84 5.88 7.89
CA LYS A 86 4.25 6.35 7.79
C LYS A 86 5.20 5.94 8.92
N SER A 87 4.71 5.65 10.13
CA SER A 87 5.52 5.46 11.34
C SER A 87 5.78 4.00 11.75
N GLY A 88 5.04 3.01 11.23
CA GLY A 88 5.26 1.58 11.55
C GLY A 88 4.99 1.19 13.01
N ILE A 89 4.45 2.10 13.82
CA ILE A 89 4.00 1.85 15.20
C ILE A 89 2.52 1.49 15.21
N PHE A 90 2.05 0.86 16.28
CA PHE A 90 0.64 0.60 16.48
C PHE A 90 -0.09 1.80 17.11
N HIS A 91 -1.35 1.97 16.74
CA HIS A 91 -2.32 2.87 17.35
C HIS A 91 -3.49 2.06 17.91
N ILE A 92 -3.99 2.51 19.05
CA ILE A 92 -5.16 1.94 19.72
C ILE A 92 -6.20 3.05 19.79
N GLY A 93 -7.31 2.82 19.09
CA GLY A 93 -8.47 3.70 19.06
C GLY A 93 -9.70 3.01 19.63
N ASN A 94 -10.72 3.80 19.96
CA ASN A 94 -12.05 3.26 20.24
C ASN A 94 -12.66 2.71 18.93
N SER A 95 -13.33 1.56 18.99
CA SER A 95 -13.91 0.92 17.79
C SER A 95 -14.99 1.77 17.11
N VAL A 96 -15.85 2.42 17.89
CA VAL A 96 -16.97 3.23 17.40
C VAL A 96 -16.47 4.51 16.70
N ASP A 97 -15.42 5.14 17.22
CA ASP A 97 -14.77 6.28 16.53
C ASP A 97 -14.11 5.84 15.21
N TYR A 98 -13.46 4.69 15.19
CA TYR A 98 -12.88 4.12 13.96
C TYR A 98 -13.96 3.80 12.92
N GLU A 99 -15.06 3.16 13.30
CA GLU A 99 -16.19 2.84 12.42
C GLU A 99 -16.86 4.12 11.89
N LYS A 100 -17.13 5.10 12.76
CA LYS A 100 -17.67 6.40 12.37
C LYS A 100 -16.77 7.14 11.38
N LYS A 101 -15.44 7.10 11.56
CA LYS A 101 -14.46 7.70 10.64
C LYS A 101 -14.36 6.94 9.32
N ALA A 102 -14.47 5.61 9.35
CA ALA A 102 -14.50 4.79 8.15
C ALA A 102 -15.76 5.08 7.31
N GLU A 103 -16.92 5.18 7.96
CA GLU A 103 -18.18 5.52 7.30
C GLU A 103 -18.18 6.96 6.75
N ALA A 104 -17.73 7.93 7.53
CA ALA A 104 -17.57 9.31 7.05
C ALA A 104 -16.63 9.40 5.84
N TYR A 105 -15.61 8.53 5.75
CA TYR A 105 -14.76 8.43 4.57
C TYR A 105 -15.49 7.86 3.36
N ARG A 106 -16.27 6.77 3.54
CA ARG A 106 -17.10 6.18 2.46
C ARG A 106 -18.08 7.21 1.90
N GLN A 107 -18.86 7.86 2.77
CA GLN A 107 -19.84 8.89 2.39
C GLN A 107 -19.21 10.10 1.69
N LYS A 108 -18.07 10.60 2.19
CA LYS A 108 -17.36 11.74 1.60
C LYS A 108 -16.87 11.43 0.17
N THR A 109 -16.40 10.21 -0.07
CA THR A 109 -15.70 9.86 -1.32
C THR A 109 -16.57 9.18 -2.37
N GLY A 110 -17.62 8.46 -1.97
CA GLY A 110 -18.41 7.62 -2.87
C GLY A 110 -17.62 6.45 -3.50
N ALA A 111 -16.33 6.29 -3.15
CA ALA A 111 -15.39 5.43 -3.85
C ALA A 111 -15.51 3.93 -3.51
N TYR A 112 -16.32 3.60 -2.50
CA TYR A 112 -16.58 2.23 -2.07
C TYR A 112 -18.07 2.06 -1.76
N ILE A 113 -18.69 1.06 -2.40
CA ILE A 113 -20.03 0.58 -2.08
C ILE A 113 -19.94 -0.71 -1.26
N GLU A 114 -20.95 -0.95 -0.42
CA GLU A 114 -21.16 -2.25 0.19
C GLU A 114 -21.80 -3.20 -0.84
N LEU A 115 -21.54 -4.51 -0.72
CA LEU A 115 -22.03 -5.52 -1.64
C LEU A 115 -22.90 -6.51 -0.89
N ASP A 116 -24.08 -6.83 -1.43
CA ASP A 116 -25.06 -7.73 -0.82
C ASP A 116 -24.55 -9.18 -0.68
N SER A 117 -23.51 -9.55 -1.42
CA SER A 117 -22.92 -10.90 -1.42
C SER A 117 -21.44 -10.89 -1.78
N ASN A 118 -20.74 -11.97 -1.44
CA ASN A 118 -19.33 -12.16 -1.73
C ASN A 118 -19.11 -12.44 -3.24
N PRO A 119 -18.46 -11.54 -4.01
CA PRO A 119 -18.34 -11.67 -5.45
C PRO A 119 -17.15 -12.57 -5.89
N LEU A 120 -16.41 -13.18 -4.95
CA LEU A 120 -15.14 -13.85 -5.25
C LEU A 120 -15.22 -14.85 -6.41
N TRP A 121 -16.20 -15.76 -6.38
CA TRP A 121 -16.36 -16.78 -7.42
C TRP A 121 -16.87 -16.19 -8.74
N SER A 122 -17.80 -15.22 -8.71
CA SER A 122 -18.28 -14.58 -9.94
C SER A 122 -17.19 -13.78 -10.66
N VAL A 123 -16.26 -13.17 -9.92
CA VAL A 123 -15.08 -12.50 -10.47
C VAL A 123 -14.03 -13.51 -10.95
N PHE A 124 -13.84 -14.63 -10.22
CA PHE A 124 -12.96 -15.73 -10.62
C PHE A 124 -13.35 -16.33 -11.97
N ASP A 125 -14.63 -16.68 -12.14
CA ASP A 125 -15.15 -17.27 -13.38
C ASP A 125 -15.06 -16.28 -14.55
N LYS A 126 -15.39 -15.00 -14.32
CA LYS A 126 -15.21 -13.94 -15.33
C LYS A 126 -13.75 -13.81 -15.80
N VAL A 127 -12.78 -13.86 -14.89
CA VAL A 127 -11.35 -13.81 -15.24
C VAL A 127 -10.93 -15.04 -16.05
N ILE A 128 -11.39 -16.24 -15.69
CA ILE A 128 -11.10 -17.47 -16.45
C ILE A 128 -11.68 -17.39 -17.87
N LEU A 129 -12.94 -16.98 -18.00
CA LEU A 129 -13.60 -16.83 -19.31
C LEU A 129 -12.86 -15.81 -20.20
N PHE A 130 -12.52 -14.65 -19.64
CA PHE A 130 -11.76 -13.60 -20.34
C PHE A 130 -10.38 -14.09 -20.83
N LEU A 131 -9.61 -14.73 -19.95
CA LEU A 131 -8.28 -15.24 -20.30
C LEU A 131 -8.34 -16.37 -21.35
N ASN A 132 -9.35 -17.24 -21.27
CA ASN A 132 -9.56 -18.30 -22.28
C ASN A 132 -10.01 -17.74 -23.64
N ASP A 133 -10.82 -16.68 -23.66
CA ASP A 133 -11.19 -15.96 -24.89
C ASP A 133 -9.96 -15.31 -25.56
N LEU A 134 -9.13 -14.60 -24.80
CA LEU A 134 -7.86 -14.05 -25.32
C LEU A 134 -6.95 -15.15 -25.89
N ARG A 135 -6.92 -16.33 -25.25
CA ARG A 135 -6.13 -17.47 -25.71
C ARG A 135 -6.69 -18.08 -26.99
N SER A 136 -8.01 -18.24 -27.11
CA SER A 136 -8.67 -18.82 -28.29
C SER A 136 -8.47 -17.92 -29.53
N LYS A 137 -8.53 -16.60 -29.35
CA LYS A 137 -8.24 -15.57 -30.36
C LYS A 137 -6.74 -15.41 -30.66
N LYS A 138 -5.87 -16.17 -30.00
CA LYS A 138 -4.39 -16.11 -30.12
C LYS A 138 -3.78 -14.75 -29.76
N TYR A 139 -4.49 -13.89 -29.02
CA TYR A 139 -3.94 -12.63 -28.51
C TYR A 139 -2.90 -12.84 -27.41
N ILE A 140 -2.96 -13.99 -26.71
CA ILE A 140 -1.95 -14.38 -25.70
C ILE A 140 -1.38 -15.78 -25.95
N LEU A 141 -0.12 -15.95 -25.57
CA LEU A 141 0.61 -17.22 -25.58
C LEU A 141 0.28 -18.07 -24.35
N SER A 142 0.53 -19.38 -24.41
CA SER A 142 0.23 -20.30 -23.30
C SER A 142 0.93 -19.88 -22.01
N TRP A 143 2.21 -19.51 -22.09
CA TRP A 143 2.96 -19.08 -20.91
C TRP A 143 2.40 -17.79 -20.29
N GLN A 144 1.78 -16.90 -21.08
CA GLN A 144 1.16 -15.66 -20.58
C GLN A 144 -0.14 -16.01 -19.85
N LEU A 145 -0.95 -16.91 -20.41
CA LEU A 145 -2.13 -17.48 -19.76
C LEU A 145 -1.74 -18.09 -18.40
N ASP A 146 -0.73 -18.96 -18.37
CA ASP A 146 -0.27 -19.65 -17.14
C ASP A 146 0.25 -18.68 -16.05
N LYS A 147 0.73 -17.49 -16.42
CA LYS A 147 1.15 -16.44 -15.48
C LYS A 147 -0.01 -15.59 -14.97
N MET A 148 -1.08 -15.43 -15.76
CA MET A 148 -2.24 -14.61 -15.39
C MET A 148 -3.36 -15.41 -14.72
N MET A 149 -3.45 -16.71 -14.97
CA MET A 149 -4.53 -17.58 -14.50
C MET A 149 -4.61 -17.59 -12.95
N PRO A 150 -5.77 -17.26 -12.35
CA PRO A 150 -5.94 -17.31 -10.91
C PRO A 150 -5.98 -18.75 -10.38
N LYS A 151 -5.40 -18.96 -9.20
CA LYS A 151 -5.30 -20.27 -8.56
C LYS A 151 -6.42 -20.49 -7.55
N ARG A 152 -7.26 -21.51 -7.76
CA ARG A 152 -8.46 -21.79 -6.95
C ARG A 152 -8.17 -22.03 -5.46
N ASP A 153 -7.01 -22.60 -5.15
CA ASP A 153 -6.54 -22.93 -3.80
C ASP A 153 -5.99 -21.72 -3.02
N THR A 154 -5.55 -20.67 -3.70
CA THR A 154 -4.97 -19.47 -3.05
C THR A 154 -5.77 -18.19 -3.25
N VAL A 155 -6.84 -18.21 -4.05
CA VAL A 155 -7.60 -17.00 -4.40
C VAL A 155 -8.39 -16.45 -3.20
N GLN A 156 -8.37 -15.13 -3.02
CA GLN A 156 -9.04 -14.44 -1.93
C GLN A 156 -9.67 -13.14 -2.43
N LEU A 157 -10.80 -12.75 -1.82
CA LEU A 157 -11.39 -11.44 -2.08
C LEU A 157 -10.50 -10.34 -1.45
N ALA A 158 -10.41 -9.18 -2.09
CA ALA A 158 -9.82 -8.03 -1.43
C ALA A 158 -10.70 -7.55 -0.28
N TYR A 159 -10.05 -7.08 0.78
CA TYR A 159 -10.73 -6.44 1.91
C TYR A 159 -10.25 -5.00 2.06
N LEU A 160 -11.23 -4.11 2.29
CA LEU A 160 -11.00 -2.73 2.71
C LEU A 160 -10.77 -2.72 4.22
N TYR A 161 -9.69 -2.08 4.65
CA TYR A 161 -9.47 -1.72 6.05
C TYR A 161 -8.90 -0.31 6.12
N PHE A 162 -8.81 0.24 7.32
CA PHE A 162 -8.35 1.61 7.51
C PHE A 162 -7.14 1.66 8.45
N ILE A 163 -6.17 2.51 8.13
CA ILE A 163 -5.02 2.81 8.99
C ILE A 163 -5.07 4.25 9.51
N PRO A 164 -4.85 4.49 10.82
CA PRO A 164 -4.84 5.83 11.39
C PRO A 164 -3.62 6.65 10.98
N LYS A 165 -3.82 7.95 10.78
CA LYS A 165 -2.77 8.96 10.53
C LYS A 165 -2.54 9.82 11.80
N PRO A 166 -1.85 9.31 12.84
CA PRO A 166 -1.68 10.05 14.11
C PRO A 166 -0.89 11.36 13.97
N HIS A 167 -0.15 11.53 12.86
CA HIS A 167 0.56 12.75 12.53
C HIS A 167 -0.33 13.85 11.91
N LYS A 168 -1.65 13.64 11.80
CA LYS A 168 -2.64 14.64 11.38
C LYS A 168 -3.66 14.88 12.49
N ALA A 169 -4.11 16.13 12.66
CA ALA A 169 -5.10 16.52 13.65
C ALA A 169 -6.39 15.66 13.54
N GLY A 170 -6.95 15.26 14.68
CA GLY A 170 -8.12 14.36 14.74
C GLY A 170 -7.83 12.87 14.47
N THR A 171 -6.59 12.49 14.12
CA THR A 171 -6.21 11.13 13.68
C THR A 171 -7.18 10.58 12.62
N PRO A 172 -7.20 11.18 11.40
CA PRO A 172 -8.02 10.70 10.31
C PRO A 172 -7.50 9.35 9.79
N LEU A 173 -8.38 8.61 9.12
CA LEU A 173 -8.05 7.31 8.55
C LEU A 173 -7.50 7.43 7.12
N ARG A 174 -6.80 6.38 6.65
CA ARG A 174 -6.54 6.09 5.23
C ARG A 174 -7.21 4.76 4.88
N PRO A 175 -8.00 4.66 3.81
CA PRO A 175 -8.41 3.36 3.28
C PRO A 175 -7.20 2.60 2.72
N ILE A 176 -7.16 1.29 2.92
CA ILE A 176 -6.22 0.37 2.28
C ILE A 176 -7.05 -0.81 1.76
N VAL A 177 -6.92 -1.11 0.48
CA VAL A 177 -7.49 -2.31 -0.14
C VAL A 177 -6.39 -3.34 -0.25
N SER A 178 -6.48 -4.44 0.50
CA SER A 178 -5.53 -5.55 0.42
C SER A 178 -5.98 -6.55 -0.63
N SER A 179 -5.25 -6.66 -1.75
CA SER A 179 -5.64 -7.44 -2.94
C SER A 179 -4.60 -8.50 -3.35
N MET A 180 -3.84 -9.02 -2.38
CA MET A 180 -2.63 -9.84 -2.62
C MET A 180 -2.85 -11.14 -3.41
N SER A 181 -4.08 -11.67 -3.42
CA SER A 181 -4.46 -12.92 -4.12
C SER A 181 -5.84 -12.85 -4.80
N MET A 182 -6.24 -11.68 -5.31
CA MET A 182 -7.49 -11.56 -6.09
C MET A 182 -7.41 -12.32 -7.43
N PRO A 183 -8.56 -12.67 -8.05
CA PRO A 183 -8.58 -13.24 -9.39
C PRO A 183 -7.81 -12.40 -10.43
N THR A 184 -7.88 -11.07 -10.31
CA THR A 184 -7.24 -10.11 -11.22
C THR A 184 -5.74 -9.90 -10.97
N THR A 185 -5.19 -10.35 -9.84
CA THR A 185 -3.79 -10.06 -9.44
C THR A 185 -2.77 -10.59 -10.45
N GLY A 186 -3.06 -11.71 -11.13
CA GLY A 186 -2.20 -12.26 -12.19
C GLY A 186 -2.13 -11.33 -13.41
N ILE A 187 -3.29 -10.85 -13.88
CA ILE A 187 -3.41 -9.87 -14.97
C ILE A 187 -2.71 -8.57 -14.60
N SER A 188 -2.97 -8.01 -13.41
CA SER A 188 -2.35 -6.74 -12.98
C SER A 188 -0.82 -6.83 -12.95
N LYS A 189 -0.25 -7.94 -12.44
CA LYS A 189 1.21 -8.17 -12.43
C LYS A 189 1.80 -8.40 -13.81
N PHE A 190 1.01 -8.86 -14.78
CA PHE A 190 1.45 -9.03 -16.16
C PHE A 190 1.43 -7.69 -16.92
N LEU A 191 0.36 -6.91 -16.77
CA LEU A 191 0.25 -5.56 -17.33
C LEU A 191 1.32 -4.62 -16.77
N ASP A 192 1.57 -4.63 -15.45
CA ASP A 192 2.67 -3.87 -14.84
C ASP A 192 4.02 -4.20 -15.50
N LYS A 193 4.35 -5.49 -15.68
CA LYS A 193 5.60 -5.89 -16.36
C LYS A 193 5.72 -5.40 -17.81
N LEU A 194 4.60 -5.33 -18.54
CA LEU A 194 4.59 -4.82 -19.93
C LEU A 194 4.74 -3.28 -19.96
N ILE A 195 3.96 -2.58 -19.13
CA ILE A 195 3.79 -1.12 -19.20
C ILE A 195 4.92 -0.40 -18.44
N ARG A 196 5.37 -0.94 -17.30
CA ARG A 196 6.35 -0.31 -16.40
C ARG A 196 7.64 0.13 -17.09
N PRO A 197 8.30 -0.66 -17.97
CA PRO A 197 9.52 -0.22 -18.65
C PRO A 197 9.28 0.96 -19.61
N ILE A 198 8.13 0.99 -20.27
CA ILE A 198 7.72 2.08 -21.17
C ILE A 198 7.44 3.33 -20.33
N PHE A 199 6.64 3.18 -19.26
CA PHE A 199 6.35 4.25 -18.32
C PHE A 199 7.63 4.85 -17.71
N ASP A 200 8.50 4.05 -17.10
CA ASP A 200 9.73 4.53 -16.45
C ASP A 200 10.70 5.20 -17.46
N LYS A 201 10.68 4.81 -18.74
CA LYS A 201 11.48 5.47 -19.78
C LYS A 201 11.02 6.91 -20.02
N HIS A 202 9.70 7.14 -20.09
CA HIS A 202 9.12 8.44 -20.41
C HIS A 202 8.87 9.32 -19.16
N ALA A 203 8.40 8.73 -18.06
CA ALA A 203 8.14 9.42 -16.81
C ALA A 203 9.38 10.12 -16.23
N ARG A 204 10.60 9.68 -16.54
CA ARG A 204 11.83 10.37 -16.13
C ARG A 204 11.92 11.81 -16.64
N SER A 205 11.39 12.15 -17.81
CA SER A 205 11.45 13.55 -18.29
C SER A 205 10.47 14.47 -17.57
N THR A 206 9.27 13.96 -17.20
CA THR A 206 8.18 14.76 -16.63
C THR A 206 8.05 14.68 -15.11
N THR A 207 8.54 13.61 -14.50
CA THR A 207 8.28 13.24 -13.10
C THR A 207 9.59 13.07 -12.33
N ILE A 208 9.61 13.57 -11.10
CA ILE A 208 10.68 13.33 -10.12
C ILE A 208 10.50 11.91 -9.55
N ILE A 209 11.51 11.06 -9.70
CA ILE A 209 11.44 9.64 -9.32
C ILE A 209 11.63 9.45 -7.81
N ASP A 210 12.59 10.16 -7.21
CA ASP A 210 12.92 10.07 -5.79
C ASP A 210 13.60 11.35 -5.27
N GLY A 211 14.02 11.34 -4.00
CA GLY A 211 14.67 12.48 -3.36
C GLY A 211 16.09 12.78 -3.86
N VAL A 212 16.79 11.82 -4.48
CA VAL A 212 18.12 12.02 -5.08
C VAL A 212 17.98 12.67 -6.45
N ASP A 213 17.04 12.19 -7.27
CA ASP A 213 16.65 12.80 -8.54
C ASP A 213 16.18 14.26 -8.34
N LEU A 214 15.39 14.54 -7.30
CA LEU A 214 15.01 15.90 -6.93
C LEU A 214 16.23 16.81 -6.67
N ILE A 215 17.22 16.33 -5.91
CA ILE A 215 18.42 17.13 -5.58
C ILE A 215 19.20 17.43 -6.86
N HIS A 216 19.49 16.43 -7.69
CA HIS A 216 20.22 16.63 -8.95
C HIS A 216 19.48 17.60 -9.90
N ARG A 217 18.14 17.52 -9.99
CA ARG A 217 17.35 18.46 -10.79
C ARG A 217 17.40 19.88 -10.25
N LEU A 218 17.35 20.08 -8.93
CA LEU A 218 17.48 21.40 -8.31
C LEU A 218 18.89 21.99 -8.48
N GLU A 219 19.94 21.17 -8.42
CA GLU A 219 21.31 21.58 -8.70
C GLU A 219 21.49 21.99 -10.16
N ALA A 220 20.94 21.22 -11.12
CA ALA A 220 20.93 21.57 -12.54
C ALA A 220 20.13 22.87 -12.80
N TYR A 221 18.93 23.00 -12.22
CA TYR A 221 18.09 24.20 -12.31
C TYR A 221 18.79 25.45 -11.74
N THR A 222 19.59 25.28 -10.69
CA THR A 222 20.45 26.35 -10.14
C THR A 222 21.62 26.67 -11.07
N THR A 223 22.31 25.64 -11.58
CA THR A 223 23.50 25.79 -12.45
C THR A 223 23.14 26.49 -13.77
N ASN A 224 21.96 26.20 -14.31
CA ASN A 224 21.40 26.86 -15.49
C ASN A 224 20.88 28.29 -15.22
N GLY A 225 21.05 28.82 -14.00
CA GLY A 225 20.65 30.17 -13.63
C GLY A 225 19.14 30.39 -13.44
N HIS A 226 18.33 29.33 -13.44
CA HIS A 226 16.87 29.46 -13.30
C HIS A 226 16.43 29.71 -11.83
N LEU A 227 17.24 29.30 -10.85
CA LEU A 227 16.99 29.58 -9.43
C LEU A 227 17.52 30.96 -9.03
N ILE A 228 16.73 32.01 -9.28
CA ILE A 228 17.04 33.40 -8.94
C ILE A 228 16.31 33.85 -7.65
N PRO A 229 16.70 34.98 -7.01
CA PRO A 229 16.02 35.47 -5.80
C PRO A 229 14.52 35.80 -5.95
N LYS A 230 14.02 35.90 -7.19
CA LYS A 230 12.58 36.09 -7.50
C LYS A 230 11.85 34.77 -7.82
N THR A 231 12.51 33.62 -7.71
CA THR A 231 11.90 32.31 -7.96
C THR A 231 11.04 31.90 -6.76
N TYR A 232 9.75 31.66 -7.00
CA TYR A 232 8.83 31.13 -5.99
C TYR A 232 8.79 29.60 -6.07
N LEU A 233 8.82 28.95 -4.92
CA LEU A 233 8.59 27.50 -4.79
C LEU A 233 7.15 27.27 -4.31
N CYS A 234 6.32 26.70 -5.18
CA CYS A 234 4.94 26.35 -4.86
C CYS A 234 4.84 24.85 -4.54
N THR A 235 4.01 24.49 -3.56
CA THR A 235 3.72 23.09 -3.21
C THR A 235 2.22 22.83 -3.28
N PHE A 236 1.86 21.65 -3.79
CA PHE A 236 0.48 21.19 -3.93
C PHE A 236 0.39 19.76 -3.36
N ASP A 237 -0.66 19.46 -2.60
CA ASP A 237 -0.94 18.11 -2.05
C ASP A 237 -2.27 17.63 -2.64
N ILE A 238 -2.24 16.55 -3.43
CA ILE A 238 -3.46 15.97 -4.01
C ILE A 238 -4.13 15.10 -2.95
N THR A 239 -5.33 15.50 -2.51
CA THR A 239 -6.10 14.72 -1.54
C THR A 239 -6.77 13.53 -2.20
N ASP A 240 -6.77 12.38 -1.50
CA ASP A 240 -7.55 11.19 -1.87
C ASP A 240 -7.37 10.68 -3.33
N LEU A 241 -6.19 10.92 -3.93
CA LEU A 241 -5.84 10.62 -5.34
C LEU A 241 -6.37 9.26 -5.85
N TYR A 242 -6.01 8.15 -5.21
CA TYR A 242 -6.38 6.80 -5.67
C TYR A 242 -7.89 6.54 -5.72
N THR A 243 -8.67 7.25 -4.91
CA THR A 243 -10.14 7.14 -4.87
C THR A 243 -10.85 8.17 -5.75
N MET A 244 -10.11 9.15 -6.29
CA MET A 244 -10.63 10.28 -7.08
C MET A 244 -10.12 10.26 -8.53
N LEU A 245 -9.38 9.22 -8.94
CA LEU A 245 -8.91 9.06 -10.32
C LEU A 245 -10.09 8.69 -11.24
N PRO A 246 -10.39 9.51 -12.27
CA PRO A 246 -11.46 9.22 -13.22
C PRO A 246 -11.05 8.04 -14.11
N GLN A 247 -11.79 6.93 -14.04
CA GLN A 247 -11.30 5.63 -14.54
C GLN A 247 -11.30 5.55 -16.07
N GLU A 248 -12.35 6.01 -16.74
CA GLU A 248 -12.45 5.97 -18.21
C GLU A 248 -11.40 6.89 -18.84
N GLU A 249 -11.31 8.13 -18.38
CA GLU A 249 -10.31 9.12 -18.84
C GLU A 249 -8.88 8.65 -18.57
N SER A 250 -8.65 7.90 -17.47
CA SER A 250 -7.34 7.27 -17.21
C SER A 250 -7.01 6.12 -18.17
N LEU A 251 -8.03 5.41 -18.69
CA LEU A 251 -7.86 4.38 -19.72
C LEU A 251 -7.57 5.02 -21.09
N ASP A 252 -8.27 6.09 -21.45
CA ASP A 252 -8.02 6.84 -22.70
C ASP A 252 -6.58 7.37 -22.74
N ILE A 253 -6.13 8.04 -21.67
CA ILE A 253 -4.74 8.52 -21.53
C ILE A 253 -3.73 7.36 -21.64
N LEU A 254 -4.04 6.19 -21.07
CA LEU A 254 -3.18 5.01 -21.19
C LEU A 254 -3.14 4.46 -22.62
N ILE A 255 -4.26 4.47 -23.34
CA ILE A 255 -4.34 4.05 -24.74
C ILE A 255 -3.52 5.01 -25.61
N GLU A 256 -3.68 6.33 -25.47
CA GLU A 256 -2.87 7.33 -26.17
C GLU A 256 -1.37 7.15 -25.91
N PHE A 257 -1.00 6.98 -24.63
CA PHE A 257 0.39 6.72 -24.22
C PHE A 257 0.96 5.45 -24.88
N LEU A 258 0.19 4.35 -24.93
CA LEU A 258 0.63 3.09 -25.53
C LEU A 258 0.64 3.15 -27.07
N LEU A 259 -0.24 3.91 -27.71
CA LEU A 259 -0.17 4.17 -29.15
C LEU A 259 1.06 5.01 -29.51
N GLN A 260 1.42 5.99 -28.68
CA GLN A 260 2.58 6.86 -28.92
C GLN A 260 3.93 6.16 -28.63
N TYR A 261 4.01 5.33 -27.59
CA TYR A 261 5.29 4.80 -27.09
C TYR A 261 5.41 3.27 -27.07
N GLY A 262 4.31 2.53 -27.21
CA GLY A 262 4.25 1.06 -27.04
C GLY A 262 4.75 0.23 -28.22
N TYR A 263 4.96 0.82 -29.40
CA TYR A 263 5.46 0.10 -30.59
C TYR A 263 6.92 -0.35 -30.51
N GLN A 264 7.65 0.01 -29.46
CA GLN A 264 9.02 -0.47 -29.24
C GLN A 264 8.99 -1.86 -28.61
N LYS A 265 9.65 -2.85 -29.23
CA LYS A 265 9.85 -4.19 -28.65
C LYS A 265 10.34 -4.05 -27.20
N VAL A 266 9.53 -4.50 -26.24
CA VAL A 266 9.91 -4.46 -24.82
C VAL A 266 11.07 -5.44 -24.62
N GLN A 267 12.25 -4.90 -24.32
CA GLN A 267 13.42 -5.73 -24.06
C GLN A 267 13.17 -6.64 -22.85
N ASN A 268 13.59 -7.89 -22.95
CA ASN A 268 13.48 -8.92 -21.90
C ASN A 268 12.07 -9.47 -21.62
N ILE A 269 11.12 -9.29 -22.54
CA ILE A 269 9.85 -10.04 -22.56
C ILE A 269 9.84 -10.90 -23.84
N PRO A 270 9.79 -12.24 -23.73
CA PRO A 270 9.87 -13.15 -24.88
C PRO A 270 8.58 -13.17 -25.73
#